data_AF-A0A7W5H8C7-F1
#
_entry.id   AF-A0A7W5H8C7-F1
#
_cell.length_a   1.000
_cell.length_b   1.000
_cell.length_c   1.000
_cell.angle_alpha   90.00
_cell.angle_beta   90.00
_cell.angle_gamma   90.00
#
_symmetry.space_group_name_H-M   'P 1'
#
loop_
_entity.id
_entity.type
_entity.pdbx_description
1 polymer ?
#
loop_
_entity_poly.entity_id
_entity_poly.type
_entity_poly.pdbx_seq_one_letter_code
_entity_poly.pdbx_strand_id
1 'polypeptide(L)' 'MLVDPNDGKCYECEGQLEIIDADDCSMAVKCTECGESYDVEPDAFGDGCVTYYFPFTTERYLVENYGDE' A
#
# COMPACT_ATOMS: atom_id res chain seq x y z
N MET A 1 4.20 2.96 3.12
CA MET A 1 4.46 1.61 3.71
C MET A 1 5.04 0.70 2.63
N LEU A 2 6.20 0.06 2.84
CA LEU A 2 6.83 -0.79 1.82
C LEU A 2 6.20 -2.18 1.76
N VAL A 3 5.97 -2.69 0.54
CA VAL A 3 5.49 -4.06 0.27
C VAL A 3 6.67 -5.04 0.25
N ASP A 4 6.56 -6.23 0.84
CA ASP A 4 7.59 -7.26 0.71
C ASP A 4 7.74 -7.65 -0.78
N PRO A 5 8.96 -7.62 -1.36
CA PRO A 5 9.17 -8.01 -2.76
C PRO A 5 8.76 -9.45 -3.10
N ASN A 6 8.55 -10.32 -2.12
CA ASN A 6 8.00 -11.67 -2.33
C ASN A 6 6.48 -11.68 -2.48
N ASP A 7 5.79 -10.68 -1.93
CA ASP A 7 4.33 -10.53 -2.01
C ASP A 7 3.93 -9.75 -3.27
N GLY A 8 4.69 -8.71 -3.62
CA GLY A 8 4.38 -7.85 -4.76
C GLY A 8 5.57 -7.04 -5.27
N LYS A 9 5.61 -6.86 -6.59
CA LYS A 9 6.61 -6.05 -7.30
C LYS A 9 5.95 -5.16 -8.33
N CYS A 10 6.63 -4.09 -8.72
CA CYS A 10 6.19 -3.24 -9.83
C CYS A 10 6.01 -4.09 -11.09
N TYR A 11 4.87 -3.98 -11.76
CA TYR A 11 4.63 -4.73 -12.99
C TYR A 11 5.51 -4.25 -14.15
N GLU A 12 6.01 -3.01 -14.11
CA GLU A 12 6.77 -2.40 -15.20
C GLU A 12 8.27 -2.74 -15.10
N CYS A 13 8.87 -2.61 -13.91
CA CYS A 13 10.32 -2.76 -13.73
C CYS A 13 10.72 -3.81 -12.68
N GLU A 14 9.77 -4.56 -12.12
CA GLU A 14 9.97 -5.50 -11.01
C GLU A 14 10.55 -4.88 -9.72
N GLY A 15 10.54 -3.56 -9.64
CA GLY A 15 11.09 -2.80 -8.52
C GLY A 15 10.20 -2.73 -7.28
N GLN A 16 10.74 -2.16 -6.21
CA GLN A 16 10.09 -2.03 -4.90
C GLN A 16 8.83 -1.16 -4.95
N LEU A 17 7.73 -1.65 -4.37
CA LEU A 17 6.46 -0.91 -4.23
C LEU A 17 6.30 -0.31 -2.82
N GLU A 18 5.67 0.86 -2.77
CA GLU A 18 5.18 1.51 -1.57
C GLU A 18 3.68 1.75 -1.68
N ILE A 19 2.93 1.41 -0.63
CA ILE A 19 1.54 1.83 -0.45
C ILE A 19 1.53 3.29 -0.03
N ILE A 20 0.86 4.11 -0.83
CA ILE A 20 0.79 5.57 -0.68
C ILE A 20 -0.60 6.08 -0.35
N ASP A 21 -1.65 5.31 -0.64
CA ASP A 21 -3.02 5.61 -0.24
C ASP A 21 -3.87 4.34 -0.16
N ALA A 22 -5.02 4.42 0.50
CA ALA A 22 -6.05 3.39 0.51
C ALA A 22 -7.42 4.00 0.80
N ASP A 23 -8.45 3.43 0.19
CA ASP A 23 -9.86 3.73 0.48
C ASP A 23 -10.62 2.46 0.91
N ASP A 24 -11.95 2.49 0.90
CA ASP A 24 -12.78 1.37 1.37
C ASP A 24 -12.80 0.17 0.41
N CYS A 25 -12.23 0.29 -0.79
CA CYS A 25 -12.25 -0.76 -1.80
C CYS A 25 -10.93 -0.97 -2.56
N SER A 26 -9.91 -0.13 -2.36
CA SER A 26 -8.65 -0.16 -3.11
C SER A 26 -7.45 0.34 -2.29
N MET A 27 -6.25 0.00 -2.77
CA MET A 27 -4.98 0.58 -2.33
C MET A 27 -4.26 1.20 -3.52
N ALA A 28 -3.66 2.36 -3.34
CA ALA A 28 -2.76 2.97 -4.32
C ALA A 28 -1.31 2.61 -3.98
N VAL A 29 -0.59 2.07 -4.96
CA VAL A 29 0.83 1.76 -4.83
C VAL A 29 1.67 2.60 -5.78
N LYS A 30 2.91 2.86 -5.38
CA LYS A 30 3.92 3.55 -6.19
C LYS A 30 5.22 2.78 -6.20
N CYS A 31 5.79 2.58 -7.38
CA CYS A 31 7.15 2.05 -7.49
C CYS A 31 8.16 3.13 -7.09
N THR A 32 9.04 2.76 -6.17
CA THR A 32 10.12 3.63 -5.67
C THR A 32 11.26 3.79 -6.67
N GLU A 33 11.32 2.94 -7.70
CA GLU A 33 12.39 2.93 -8.72
C GLU A 33 11.97 3.65 -10.00
N CYS A 34 10.92 3.17 -10.68
CA CYS A 34 10.46 3.78 -11.94
C CYS A 34 9.44 4.90 -11.74
N GLY A 35 8.86 5.05 -10.55
CA GLY A 35 7.89 6.09 -10.23
C GLY A 35 6.45 5.81 -10.65
N GLU A 36 6.19 4.70 -11.35
CA GLU A 36 4.84 4.28 -11.75
C GLU A 36 3.93 4.11 -10.55
N SER A 37 2.66 4.50 -10.71
CA SER A 37 1.65 4.40 -9.65
C SER A 37 0.33 3.87 -10.18
N TYR A 38 -0.32 2.98 -9.43
CA TYR A 38 -1.54 2.32 -9.85
C TYR A 38 -2.33 1.79 -8.65
N ASP A 39 -3.62 1.56 -8.87
CA ASP A 39 -4.52 1.02 -7.84
C ASP A 39 -4.53 -0.51 -7.91
N VAL A 40 -4.65 -1.13 -6.74
CA VAL A 40 -4.76 -2.58 -6.55
C VAL A 40 -5.89 -2.90 -5.58
N GLU A 41 -6.44 -4.12 -5.66
CA GLU A 41 -7.39 -4.60 -4.66
C GLU A 41 -6.71 -4.71 -3.27
N PRO A 42 -7.47 -4.62 -2.16
CA PRO A 42 -6.93 -4.76 -0.81
C PRO A 42 -6.16 -6.06 -0.55
N ASP A 43 -6.53 -7.15 -1.24
CA ASP A 43 -5.88 -8.48 -1.16
C ASP A 43 -4.98 -8.78 -2.37
N ALA A 44 -4.57 -7.78 -3.14
CA ALA A 44 -3.77 -8.00 -4.37
C ALA A 44 -2.43 -8.70 -4.10
N PHE A 45 -1.96 -8.69 -2.85
CA PHE A 45 -0.73 -9.32 -2.39
C PHE A 45 -0.95 -10.72 -1.77
N GLY A 46 -2.19 -11.22 -1.75
CA GLY A 46 -2.52 -12.55 -1.21
C GLY A 46 -2.27 -12.68 0.29
N ASP A 47 -2.30 -11.56 1.01
CA ASP A 47 -2.04 -11.49 2.44
C ASP A 47 -3.33 -11.57 3.28
N GLY A 48 -4.49 -11.76 2.65
CA GLY A 48 -5.79 -11.69 3.31
C GLY A 48 -6.13 -10.29 3.82
N CYS A 49 -5.56 -9.25 3.21
CA CYS A 49 -5.66 -7.83 3.60
C CYS A 49 -5.02 -7.46 4.95
N VAL A 50 -4.30 -8.37 5.64
CA VAL A 50 -3.89 -8.13 7.05
C VAL A 50 -2.52 -7.50 7.22
N THR A 51 -1.62 -7.66 6.27
CA THR A 51 -0.24 -7.17 6.36
C THR A 51 -0.16 -5.70 5.95
N TYR A 52 -0.97 -5.32 4.97
CA TYR A 52 -0.84 -4.03 4.30
C TYR A 52 -2.06 -3.11 4.49
N TYR A 53 -3.23 -3.58 4.07
CA TYR A 53 -4.45 -2.75 4.03
C TYR A 53 -4.91 -2.29 5.41
N PHE A 54 -5.12 -3.21 6.37
CA PHE A 54 -5.57 -2.84 7.71
C PHE A 54 -4.55 -1.97 8.46
N PRO A 55 -3.24 -2.29 8.47
CA PRO A 55 -2.26 -1.43 9.14
C PRO A 55 -2.20 -0.03 8.54
N PHE A 56 -2.20 0.11 7.20
CA PHE A 56 -2.13 1.42 6.55
C PHE A 56 -3.37 2.28 6.85
N THR A 57 -4.57 1.72 6.69
CA THR A 57 -5.83 2.43 6.97
C THR A 57 -5.99 2.78 8.45
N THR A 58 -5.53 1.91 9.36
CA THR A 58 -5.54 2.17 10.81
C THR A 58 -4.59 3.31 11.17
N GLU A 59 -3.35 3.29 10.66
CA GLU A 59 -2.39 4.38 10.89
C GLU A 59 -2.95 5.71 10.41
N ARG A 60 -3.48 5.74 9.18
CA ARG A 60 -4.12 6.93 8.61
C ARG A 60 -5.28 7.43 9.49
N TYR A 61 -6.18 6.55 9.91
CA TYR A 61 -7.28 6.91 10.81
C TYR A 61 -6.79 7.48 12.14
N LEU A 62 -5.75 6.88 12.72
CA LEU A 62 -5.19 7.34 13.99
C LEU A 62 -4.56 8.72 13.85
N VAL A 63 -3.81 8.98 12.78
CA VAL A 63 -3.24 10.31 12.49
C VAL A 63 -4.35 11.34 12.28
N GLU A 64 -5.37 11.02 11.48
CA GLU A 64 -6.47 11.94 11.17
C GLU A 64 -7.33 12.33 12.40
N ASN A 65 -7.46 11.43 13.38
CA ASN A 65 -8.36 11.63 14.53
C ASN A 65 -7.63 11.91 15.86
N TYR A 66 -6.35 11.55 15.95
CA TYR A 66 -5.58 11.59 17.20
C TYR A 66 -4.11 12.03 17.04
N GLY A 67 -3.67 12.43 15.84
CA GLY A 67 -2.34 13.02 15.67
C GLY A 67 -2.27 14.41 16.29
N ASP A 68 -1.27 14.66 17.14
CA ASP A 68 -0.96 16.02 17.61
C ASP A 68 -0.46 16.87 16.43
N GLU A 69 -0.98 18.11 16.29
CA GLU A 69 -0.60 19.10 15.26
C GLU A 69 0.90 19.46 15.27
#